data_AF-A0A176FIQ0-F1
#
_entry.id   AF-A0A176FIQ0-F1
#
_cell.length_a   1.000
_cell.length_b   1.000
_cell.length_c   1.000
_cell.angle_alpha   90.00
_cell.angle_beta   90.00
_cell.angle_gamma   90.00
#
_symmetry.space_group_name_H-M   'P 1'
#
loop_
_entity.id
_entity.type
_entity.pdbx_description
1 polymer ?
#
loop_
_entity_poly.entity_id
_entity_poly.type
_entity_poly.pdbx_seq_one_letter_code
_entity_poly.pdbx_strand_id
1 'polypeptide(L)' 'METEWILDVLADLRTFARENGLPALAEQLDETCLLATIEIASTAEGQAGHERAAADSKVGRVAELLGEGV' A
#
# COMPACT_ATOMS: atom_id res chain seq x y z
N MET A 1 6.12 -3.06 4.54
CA MET A 1 6.97 -3.16 5.75
C MET A 1 7.26 -1.82 6.39
N GLU A 2 7.75 -0.78 5.70
CA GLU A 2 8.11 0.49 6.40
C GLU A 2 6.92 1.24 7.01
N THR A 3 5.69 0.97 6.62
CA THR A 3 4.50 1.68 7.13
C THR A 3 3.67 0.89 8.13
N GLU A 4 3.94 -0.39 8.35
CA GLU A 4 3.06 -1.25 9.17
C GLU A 4 3.20 -0.96 10.68
N TRP A 5 4.34 -0.42 11.12
CA TRP A 5 4.58 -0.06 12.53
C TRP A 5 3.59 0.99 13.06
N ILE A 6 3.00 1.82 12.19
CA ILE A 6 2.04 2.84 12.62
C ILE A 6 0.75 2.22 13.14
N LEU A 7 0.37 1.04 12.64
CA LEU A 7 -0.86 0.36 13.08
C LEU A 7 -0.73 -0.13 14.53
N ASP A 8 0.46 -0.59 14.92
CA ASP A 8 0.75 -0.96 16.30
C ASP A 8 0.68 0.28 17.22
N VAL A 9 1.29 1.40 16.80
CA VAL A 9 1.23 2.67 17.56
C VAL A 9 -0.21 3.18 17.71
N LEU A 10 -1.02 3.12 16.64
CA LEU A 10 -2.42 3.52 16.72
C LEU A 10 -3.24 2.59 17.63
N ALA A 11 -2.92 1.29 17.65
CA ALA A 11 -3.53 0.34 18.57
C ALA A 11 -3.19 0.63 20.04
N ASP A 12 -1.95 1.00 20.33
CA ASP A 12 -1.50 1.40 21.67
C ASP A 12 -2.21 2.68 22.13
N LEU A 13 -2.25 3.71 21.27
CA LEU A 13 -2.95 4.96 21.58
C LEU A 13 -4.44 4.76 21.82
N ARG A 14 -5.07 3.86 21.05
CA ARG A 14 -6.48 3.51 21.24
C ARG A 14 -6.72 2.86 22.58
N THR A 15 -5.84 1.94 22.98
CA THR A 15 -5.89 1.27 24.29
C THR A 15 -5.75 2.29 25.41
N PHE A 16 -4.74 3.18 25.31
CA PHE A 16 -4.56 4.28 26.25
C PHE A 16 -5.81 5.16 26.36
N ALA A 17 -6.42 5.56 25.24
CA ALA A 17 -7.62 6.40 25.24
C ALA A 17 -8.81 5.72 25.95
N ARG A 18 -9.00 4.41 25.73
CA ARG A 18 -10.05 3.62 26.39
C ARG A 18 -9.81 3.50 27.90
N GLU A 19 -8.59 3.19 28.31
CA GLU A 19 -8.23 3.04 29.72
C GLU A 19 -8.33 4.36 30.50
N ASN A 20 -8.13 5.50 29.84
CA ASN A 20 -8.16 6.82 30.45
C ASN A 20 -9.50 7.55 30.32
N GLY A 21 -10.55 6.88 29.85
CA GLY A 21 -11.89 7.48 29.74
C GLY A 21 -11.96 8.63 28.72
N LEU A 22 -11.23 8.50 27.61
CA LEU A 22 -11.20 9.45 26.50
C LEU A 22 -11.98 8.88 25.29
N PRO A 23 -13.33 8.75 25.36
CA PRO A 23 -14.11 8.00 24.37
C PRO A 23 -14.06 8.62 22.97
N ALA A 24 -14.12 9.95 22.85
CA ALA A 24 -14.03 10.63 21.56
C ALA A 24 -12.67 10.40 20.87
N LEU A 25 -11.59 10.37 21.65
CA LEU A 25 -10.26 10.07 21.13
C LEU A 25 -10.16 8.62 20.66
N ALA A 26 -10.72 7.67 21.43
CA ALA A 26 -10.74 6.27 21.04
C ALA A 26 -11.53 6.05 19.73
N GLU A 27 -12.66 6.74 19.57
CA GLU A 27 -13.49 6.70 18.35
C GLU A 27 -12.72 7.24 17.13
N GLN A 28 -12.06 8.39 17.27
CA GLN A 28 -11.22 8.95 16.19
C GLN A 28 -10.05 8.03 15.83
N LEU A 29 -9.47 7.34 16.82
CA LEU A 29 -8.38 6.38 16.60
C LEU A 29 -8.89 5.11 15.89
N ASP A 30 -10.11 4.66 16.16
CA ASP A 30 -10.75 3.56 15.42
C ASP A 30 -10.91 3.93 13.93
N GLU A 31 -11.37 5.14 13.60
CA GLU A 31 -11.46 5.63 12.21
C GLU A 31 -10.09 5.80 11.55
N THR A 32 -9.12 6.34 12.29
CA THR A 32 -7.75 6.55 11.80
C THR A 32 -7.07 5.22 11.44
N CYS A 33 -7.24 4.18 12.26
CA CYS A 33 -6.75 2.82 11.98
C CYS A 33 -7.31 2.27 10.65
N LEU A 34 -8.61 2.48 10.40
CA LEU A 34 -9.26 2.00 9.18
C LEU A 34 -8.68 2.69 7.94
N LEU A 35 -8.57 4.02 7.97
CA LEU A 35 -7.98 4.79 6.87
C LEU A 35 -6.53 4.40 6.61
N ALA A 36 -5.71 4.31 7.67
CA ALA A 36 -4.32 3.89 7.55
C ALA A 36 -4.20 2.50 6.90
N THR A 37 -5.05 1.54 7.30
CA THR A 37 -5.06 0.20 6.71
C THR A 37 -5.38 0.24 5.21
N ILE A 38 -6.39 1.03 4.81
CA ILE A 38 -6.78 1.19 3.40
C ILE A 38 -5.64 1.81 2.57
N GLU A 39 -5.01 2.86 3.09
CA GLU A 39 -3.93 3.58 2.38
C GLU A 39 -2.67 2.72 2.24
N ILE A 40 -2.30 1.98 3.29
CA ILE A 40 -1.14 1.07 3.27
C ILE A 40 -1.39 -0.07 2.27
N ALA A 41 -2.59 -0.67 2.29
CA ALA A 41 -2.97 -1.71 1.34
C ALA A 41 -2.94 -1.20 -0.11
N SER A 42 -3.52 -0.02 -0.36
CA SER A 42 -3.54 0.60 -1.69
C SER A 42 -2.13 0.93 -2.21
N THR A 43 -1.23 1.34 -1.32
CA THR A 43 0.17 1.61 -1.68
C THR A 43 0.91 0.31 -2.04
N ALA A 44 0.65 -0.78 -1.32
CA ALA A 44 1.24 -2.09 -1.62
C ALA A 44 0.79 -2.64 -2.99
N GLU A 45 -0.47 -2.43 -3.36
CA GLU A 45 -1.01 -2.82 -4.68
C GLU A 45 -0.39 -2.01 -5.83
N GLY A 46 -0.15 -0.71 -5.62
CA GLY A 46 0.52 0.16 -6.60
C GLY A 46 1.98 -0.23 -6.88
N GLN A 47 2.70 -0.75 -5.89
CA GLN A 47 4.07 -1.25 -6.07
C GLN A 47 4.12 -2.57 -6.87
N ALA A 48 3.18 -3.50 -6.62
CA ALA A 48 3.11 -4.77 -7.34
C ALA A 48 2.74 -4.61 -8.83
N GLY A 49 1.99 -3.55 -9.18
CA GLY A 49 1.66 -3.21 -10.57
C GLY A 49 2.86 -2.71 -11.38
N HIS A 50 3.81 -2.03 -10.74
CA HIS A 50 4.99 -1.47 -11.43
C HIS A 50 6.03 -2.56 -11.78
N GLU A 51 6.15 -3.61 -10.97
CA GLU A 51 7.08 -4.72 -11.24
C GLU A 51 6.62 -5.63 -12.39
N ARG A 52 5.32 -5.82 -12.57
CA ARG A 52 4.77 -6.62 -13.69
C ARG A 52 4.85 -5.92 -15.04
N ALA A 53 4.74 -4.58 -15.08
CA ALA A 53 4.89 -3.82 -16.32
C ALA A 53 6.33 -3.84 -16.87
N ALA A 54 7.34 -3.95 -16.01
CA ALA A 54 8.74 -4.02 -16.43
C ALA A 54 9.10 -5.37 -17.10
N ALA A 55 8.43 -6.47 -16.73
CA ALA A 55 8.69 -7.79 -17.30
C ALA A 55 8.06 -7.99 -18.69
N ASP A 56 6.98 -7.27 -19.01
CA ASP A 56 6.22 -7.44 -20.26
C ASP A 56 6.78 -6.60 -21.44
N SER A 57 7.67 -5.64 -21.15
CA SER A 57 8.24 -4.74 -22.17
C SER A 57 9.30 -5.38 -23.08
N LYS A 58 9.68 -6.65 -22.84
CA LYS A 58 10.74 -7.33 -23.62
C LYS A 58 10.23 -8.23 -24.75
N VAL A 59 8.92 -8.50 -24.83
CA VAL A 59 8.34 -9.39 -25.86
C VAL A 59 8.01 -8.66 -27.18
N GLY A 60 7.89 -7.33 -27.18
CA GLY A 60 7.45 -6.57 -28.36
C GLY A 60 8.55 -6.14 -29.35
N ARG A 61 9.84 -6.31 -29.07
CA ARG A 61 10.93 -5.68 -29.85
C ARG A 61 11.84 -6.66 -30.62
N VAL A 62 11.29 -7.80 -31.04
CA VAL A 62 11.98 -8.73 -31.96
C VAL A 62 11.32 -8.84 -33.35
N ALA A 63 10.18 -8.18 -33.58
CA ALA A 63 9.43 -8.31 -34.83
C ALA A 63 9.82 -7.31 -35.95
N GLU A 64 10.69 -6.33 -35.70
CA GLU A 64 10.96 -5.23 -36.67
C GLU A 64 12.35 -5.31 -37.35
N LEU A 65 13.04 -6.45 -37.28
CA LEU A 65 14.41 -6.57 -37.82
C LEU A 65 14.60 -7.64 -38.90
N LEU A 66 13.52 -8.25 -39.41
CA LEU A 66 13.59 -9.22 -40.51
C LEU A 66 12.51 -8.98 -41.58
N GLY A 67 12.81 -8.06 -42.48
CA GLY A 67 12.15 -7.87 -43.77
C GLY A 67 13.01 -6.90 -44.58
N GLU A 68 14.21 -7.30 -45.03
CA GLU A 68 14.43 -7.98 -46.32
C GLU A 68 13.64 -7.23 -47.43
N GLY A 69 14.24 -6.38 -48.26
CA GLY A 69 15.50 -6.61 -48.96
C GLY A 69 15.26 -7.55 -50.13
N VAL A 70 14.57 -7.08 -51.18
CA VAL A 70 14.71 -7.40 -52.61
C VAL A 70 13.88 -6.40 -53.41
#